data_AF-A0A9E1H650-F1
#
_entry.id   AF-A0A9E1H650-F1
#
_cell.length_a   1.000
_cell.length_b   1.000
_cell.length_c   1.000
_cell.angle_alpha   90.00
_cell.angle_beta   90.00
_cell.angle_gamma   90.00
#
_symmetry.space_group_name_H-M   'P 1'
#
loop_
_entity.id
_entity.type
_entity.pdbx_description
1 polymer ?
#
loop_
_entity_poly.entity_id
_entity_poly.type
_entity_poly.pdbx_seq_one_letter_code
_entity_poly.pdbx_strand_id
1 'polypeptide(L)'
;MTGDFIKIANLKVFAHHGVFPEETRDGQDFYVNAKLFLDCRKAGKTDNLSDSLNYGEVSHFITDFLQDHTYKLIESVAEQLAEAMLLSMPVLKGVEIELCKPHAPIGLPFENVSVTMKRQWHEVYLAVGSNLGDKNAYIGNGIDELRRIKEIKEVRVSELLVTKPYGGVEQDDFVNGAIALKTLLSPQELLKKLHEIEQHANRERIIHWGPRTLDLDIIFYDKLVYEDENLIIPHIDMQNRDFVLKPLAELCPNYRHPVLGKTVSQLLGELKER
;
A
#
# COMPACT_ATOMS: atom_id res chain seq x y z
N MET A 1 -3.33 0.43 -12.74
CA MET A 1 -2.06 0.81 -13.40
C MET A 1 -2.33 1.26 -14.82
N THR A 2 -2.12 2.55 -15.10
CA THR A 2 -2.20 3.17 -16.43
C THR A 2 -1.03 4.12 -16.58
N GLY A 3 -0.48 4.26 -17.78
CA GLY A 3 0.66 5.16 -18.05
C GLY A 3 1.77 4.45 -18.82
N ASP A 4 2.91 5.13 -18.93
CA ASP A 4 4.10 4.62 -19.60
C ASP A 4 4.70 3.43 -18.83
N PHE A 5 5.34 2.53 -19.57
CA PHE A 5 6.10 1.44 -18.96
C PHE A 5 7.28 1.02 -19.84
N ILE A 6 8.33 0.52 -19.19
CA ILE A 6 9.40 -0.23 -19.83
C ILE A 6 9.03 -1.72 -19.76
N LYS A 7 9.21 -2.46 -20.86
CA LYS A 7 8.95 -3.90 -20.91
C LYS A 7 10.25 -4.69 -21.12
N ILE A 8 10.53 -5.61 -20.21
CA ILE A 8 11.52 -6.68 -20.36
C ILE A 8 10.73 -7.95 -20.71
N ALA A 9 11.13 -8.64 -21.78
CA ALA A 9 10.42 -9.81 -22.27
C ALA A 9 11.34 -11.02 -22.38
N ASN A 10 10.86 -12.18 -21.93
CA ASN A 10 11.53 -13.48 -21.99
C ASN A 10 12.96 -13.46 -21.44
N LEU A 11 13.17 -12.75 -20.31
CA LEU A 11 14.46 -12.80 -19.61
C LEU A 11 14.63 -14.21 -19.04
N LYS A 12 15.54 -14.97 -19.64
CA LYS A 12 15.85 -16.34 -19.25
C LYS A 12 16.75 -16.34 -18.02
N VAL A 13 16.33 -17.04 -16.95
CA VAL A 13 17.09 -17.19 -15.71
C VAL A 13 17.07 -18.65 -15.27
N PHE A 14 18.24 -19.24 -15.06
CA PHE A 14 18.34 -20.56 -14.44
C PHE A 14 18.30 -20.42 -12.92
N ALA A 15 17.35 -21.10 -12.27
CA ALA A 15 17.13 -21.01 -10.82
C ALA A 15 16.60 -22.33 -10.24
N HIS A 16 16.52 -22.37 -8.90
CA HIS A 16 16.26 -23.59 -8.12
C HIS A 16 14.89 -23.59 -7.43
N HIS A 17 13.86 -22.97 -8.03
CA HIS A 17 12.53 -22.90 -7.43
C HIS A 17 11.68 -24.14 -7.72
N GLY A 18 10.92 -24.60 -6.72
CA GLY A 18 10.03 -25.74 -6.86
C GLY A 18 9.66 -26.41 -5.54
N VAL A 19 8.62 -27.23 -5.59
CA VAL A 19 8.14 -27.99 -4.43
C VAL A 19 8.92 -29.29 -4.29
N PHE A 20 9.28 -29.90 -5.42
CA PHE A 20 9.95 -31.19 -5.44
C PHE A 20 11.47 -31.05 -5.19
N PRO A 21 12.09 -31.95 -4.40
CA PRO A 21 13.54 -31.89 -4.13
C PRO A 21 14.42 -31.90 -5.38
N GLU A 22 13.96 -32.56 -6.44
CA GLU A 22 14.64 -32.60 -7.73
C GLU A 22 14.70 -31.21 -8.37
N GLU A 23 13.63 -30.41 -8.26
CA GLU A 23 13.59 -29.06 -8.83
C GLU A 23 14.56 -28.11 -8.12
N THR A 24 14.71 -28.25 -6.80
CA THR A 24 15.62 -27.40 -6.03
C THR A 24 17.07 -27.86 -6.12
N ARG A 25 17.31 -29.16 -6.32
CA ARG A 25 18.67 -29.70 -6.54
C ARG A 25 19.16 -29.44 -7.95
N ASP A 26 18.36 -29.79 -8.95
CA ASP A 26 18.81 -29.85 -10.35
C ASP A 26 18.57 -28.52 -11.07
N GLY A 27 17.63 -27.70 -10.58
CA GLY A 27 17.30 -26.40 -11.17
C GLY A 27 16.59 -26.50 -12.52
N GLN A 28 16.06 -25.38 -12.99
CA GLN A 28 15.46 -25.28 -14.32
C GLN A 28 15.49 -23.84 -14.84
N ASP A 29 15.23 -23.69 -16.13
CA ASP A 29 15.04 -22.39 -16.76
C ASP A 29 13.67 -21.80 -16.43
N PHE A 30 13.67 -20.58 -15.94
CA PHE A 30 12.51 -19.70 -15.80
C PHE A 30 12.61 -18.55 -16.80
N TYR A 31 11.45 -18.01 -17.19
CA TYR A 31 11.40 -16.83 -18.05
C TYR A 31 10.60 -15.74 -17.36
N VAL A 32 11.20 -14.55 -17.24
CA VAL A 32 10.56 -13.39 -16.61
C VAL A 32 10.14 -12.40 -17.67
N ASN A 33 8.86 -12.02 -17.65
CA ASN A 33 8.37 -10.83 -18.34
C ASN A 33 8.05 -9.77 -17.28
N ALA A 34 8.62 -8.57 -17.41
CA ALA A 34 8.39 -7.47 -16.48
C ALA A 34 7.89 -6.24 -17.22
N LYS A 35 6.79 -5.64 -16.74
CA LYS A 35 6.40 -4.27 -17.09
C LYS A 35 6.68 -3.38 -15.88
N LEU A 36 7.47 -2.34 -16.10
CA LEU A 36 7.92 -1.39 -15.09
C LEU A 36 7.17 -0.09 -15.33
N PHE A 37 6.22 0.26 -14.47
CA PHE A 37 5.40 1.47 -14.63
C PHE A 37 6.10 2.67 -14.00
N LEU A 38 6.39 3.69 -14.81
CA LEU A 38 7.07 4.92 -14.43
C LEU A 38 6.70 6.05 -15.39
N ASP A 39 7.11 7.29 -15.10
CA ASP A 39 6.94 8.41 -16.04
C ASP A 39 8.15 8.49 -16.98
N CYS A 40 7.94 8.19 -18.27
CA CYS A 40 9.01 8.21 -19.26
C CYS A 40 9.17 9.58 -19.94
N ARG A 41 8.31 10.56 -19.64
CA ARG A 41 8.24 11.82 -20.40
C ARG A 41 9.49 12.67 -20.26
N LYS A 42 10.10 12.70 -19.07
CA LYS A 42 11.33 13.47 -18.84
C LYS A 42 12.47 12.90 -19.69
N ALA A 43 12.78 11.62 -19.51
CA ALA A 43 13.80 10.91 -20.29
C ALA A 43 13.56 11.02 -21.80
N GLY A 44 12.31 10.82 -22.26
CA GLY A 44 11.97 10.92 -23.67
C GLY A 44 12.12 12.32 -24.28
N LYS A 45 12.14 13.38 -23.45
CA LYS A 45 12.41 14.75 -23.91
C LYS A 45 13.88 15.14 -23.81
N THR A 46 14.57 14.67 -22.77
CA THR A 46 15.94 15.08 -22.46
C THR A 46 16.98 14.20 -23.14
N ASP A 47 16.60 12.98 -23.54
CA ASP A 47 17.52 11.94 -24.03
C ASP A 47 18.70 11.70 -23.07
N ASN A 48 18.46 11.89 -21.77
CA ASN A 48 19.46 11.71 -20.73
C ASN A 48 19.24 10.38 -20.00
N LEU A 49 20.26 9.54 -19.97
CA LEU A 49 20.22 8.24 -19.31
C LEU A 49 19.88 8.35 -17.81
N SER A 50 20.36 9.40 -17.12
CA SER A 50 20.08 9.57 -15.69
C SER A 50 18.63 9.94 -15.38
N ASP A 51 17.85 10.31 -16.39
CA ASP A 51 16.41 10.56 -16.26
C ASP A 51 15.57 9.28 -16.48
N SER A 52 16.20 8.17 -16.87
CA SER A 52 15.55 6.88 -17.13
C SER A 52 15.96 5.83 -16.10
N LEU A 53 15.14 4.78 -15.99
CA LEU A 53 15.52 3.55 -15.32
C LEU A 53 16.43 2.71 -16.24
N ASN A 54 17.56 2.24 -15.73
CA ASN A 54 18.49 1.37 -16.48
C ASN A 54 17.94 -0.07 -16.53
N TYR A 55 17.37 -0.47 -17.67
CA TYR A 55 16.82 -1.81 -17.86
C TYR A 55 17.88 -2.92 -17.80
N GLY A 56 19.16 -2.62 -18.01
CA GLY A 56 20.26 -3.58 -17.81
C GLY A 56 20.46 -3.92 -16.33
N GLU A 57 20.53 -2.88 -15.48
CA GLU A 57 20.58 -3.05 -14.02
C GLU A 57 19.33 -3.75 -13.48
N VAL A 58 18.15 -3.43 -14.02
CA VAL A 58 16.90 -4.14 -13.65
C VAL A 58 16.97 -5.62 -14.05
N SER A 59 17.50 -5.93 -15.24
CA SER A 59 17.61 -7.32 -15.70
C SER A 59 18.58 -8.13 -14.84
N HIS A 60 19.70 -7.51 -14.43
CA HIS A 60 20.62 -8.11 -13.46
C HIS A 60 19.94 -8.30 -12.11
N PHE A 61 19.26 -7.29 -11.58
CA PHE A 61 18.53 -7.40 -10.32
C PHE A 61 17.53 -8.57 -10.32
N ILE A 62 16.73 -8.72 -11.39
CA ILE A 62 15.80 -9.84 -11.53
C ILE A 62 16.56 -11.19 -11.54
N THR A 63 17.65 -11.28 -12.28
CA THR A 63 18.46 -12.50 -12.40
C THR A 63 19.06 -12.89 -11.06
N ASP A 64 19.73 -11.95 -10.39
CA ASP A 64 20.37 -12.15 -9.08
C ASP A 64 19.31 -12.54 -8.05
N PHE A 65 18.16 -11.86 -8.02
CA PHE A 65 17.06 -12.19 -7.11
C PHE A 65 16.57 -13.63 -7.26
N LEU A 66 16.35 -14.10 -8.50
CA LEU A 66 15.92 -15.48 -8.77
C LEU A 66 17.00 -16.52 -8.41
N GLN A 67 18.28 -16.16 -8.50
CA GLN A 67 19.41 -17.07 -8.22
C GLN A 67 19.75 -17.13 -6.73
N ASP A 68 19.67 -16.00 -6.02
CA ASP A 68 20.03 -15.89 -4.60
C ASP A 68 18.95 -16.43 -3.67
N HIS A 69 17.71 -16.53 -4.16
CA HIS A 69 16.58 -17.02 -3.38
C HIS A 69 16.08 -18.36 -3.90
N THR A 70 15.50 -19.17 -3.01
CA THR A 70 14.82 -20.41 -3.39
C THR A 70 13.46 -20.47 -2.73
N TYR A 71 12.42 -20.46 -3.56
CA TYR A 71 11.03 -20.55 -3.13
C TYR A 71 10.39 -21.84 -3.63
N LYS A 72 9.37 -22.30 -2.90
CA LYS A 72 8.58 -23.47 -3.30
C LYS A 72 7.62 -23.16 -4.44
N LEU A 73 7.07 -21.94 -4.44
CA LEU A 73 5.98 -21.49 -5.31
C LEU A 73 6.48 -20.38 -6.23
N ILE A 74 6.12 -20.43 -7.52
CA ILE A 74 6.43 -19.35 -8.46
C ILE A 74 5.68 -18.06 -8.12
N GLU A 75 4.54 -18.20 -7.45
CA GLU A 75 3.77 -17.12 -6.85
C GLU A 75 4.60 -16.36 -5.83
N SER A 76 5.30 -17.06 -4.93
CA SER A 76 6.16 -16.42 -3.94
C SER A 76 7.35 -15.72 -4.58
N VAL A 77 7.95 -16.30 -5.63
CA VAL A 77 9.03 -15.64 -6.38
C VAL A 77 8.53 -14.33 -6.98
N ALA A 78 7.41 -14.37 -7.71
CA ALA A 78 6.84 -13.21 -8.37
C ALA A 78 6.45 -12.10 -7.38
N GLU A 79 5.87 -12.47 -6.22
CA GLU A 79 5.48 -11.54 -5.18
C GLU A 79 6.69 -10.83 -4.56
N GLN A 80 7.68 -11.62 -4.12
CA GLN A 80 8.84 -11.11 -3.41
C GLN A 80 9.74 -10.31 -4.35
N LEU A 81 9.86 -10.72 -5.62
CA LEU A 81 10.55 -9.94 -6.64
C LEU A 81 9.86 -8.59 -6.87
N ALA A 82 8.53 -8.58 -7.03
CA ALA A 82 7.78 -7.35 -7.26
C ALA A 82 7.93 -6.35 -6.10
N GLU A 83 7.83 -6.85 -4.86
CA GLU A 83 8.06 -6.05 -3.65
C GLU A 83 9.50 -5.52 -3.59
N ALA A 84 10.50 -6.39 -3.76
CA ALA A 84 11.90 -6.02 -3.71
C ALA A 84 12.26 -4.95 -4.76
N MET A 85 11.71 -5.05 -5.98
CA MET A 85 11.88 -4.04 -7.02
C MET A 85 11.25 -2.69 -6.63
N LEU A 86 10.03 -2.70 -6.10
CA LEU A 86 9.33 -1.46 -5.72
C LEU A 86 9.95 -0.75 -4.51
N LEU A 87 10.62 -1.50 -3.64
CA LEU A 87 11.37 -0.97 -2.50
C LEU A 87 12.77 -0.46 -2.92
N SER A 88 13.46 -1.16 -3.82
CA SER A 88 14.83 -0.81 -4.23
C SER A 88 14.88 0.28 -5.31
N MET A 89 13.80 0.47 -6.07
CA MET A 89 13.74 1.40 -7.21
C MET A 89 12.63 2.45 -7.01
N PRO A 90 12.89 3.56 -6.28
CA PRO A 90 11.86 4.54 -5.90
C PRO A 90 11.12 5.22 -7.06
N VAL A 91 11.71 5.21 -8.27
CA VAL A 91 11.11 5.76 -9.50
C VAL A 91 9.94 4.93 -10.01
N LEU A 92 9.83 3.66 -9.61
CA LEU A 92 8.74 2.78 -10.00
C LEU A 92 7.46 3.17 -9.26
N LYS A 93 6.39 3.36 -10.04
CA LYS A 93 5.02 3.52 -9.54
C LYS A 93 4.34 2.16 -9.34
N GLY A 94 4.71 1.18 -10.15
CA GLY A 94 4.21 -0.18 -10.08
C GLY A 94 5.00 -1.12 -10.99
N VAL A 95 4.77 -2.42 -10.82
CA VAL A 95 5.31 -3.49 -11.64
C VAL A 95 4.24 -4.53 -11.96
N GLU A 96 4.34 -5.12 -13.14
CA GLU A 96 3.65 -6.35 -13.51
C GLU A 96 4.72 -7.39 -13.85
N ILE A 97 4.79 -8.46 -13.06
CA ILE A 97 5.78 -9.54 -13.20
C ILE A 97 5.03 -10.79 -13.59
N GLU A 98 5.38 -11.35 -14.75
CA GLU A 98 4.99 -12.70 -15.14
C GLU A 98 6.22 -13.60 -15.05
N LEU A 99 6.08 -14.69 -14.28
CA LEU A 99 7.09 -15.72 -14.13
C LEU A 99 6.61 -17.01 -14.79
N CYS A 100 7.31 -17.43 -15.83
CA CYS A 100 7.04 -18.60 -16.64
C CYS A 100 7.93 -19.78 -16.23
N LYS A 101 7.32 -20.96 -16.16
CA LYS A 101 7.91 -22.24 -15.80
C LYS A 101 7.57 -23.29 -16.87
N PRO A 102 8.35 -23.37 -17.96
CA PRO A 102 8.06 -24.28 -19.07
C PRO A 102 8.33 -25.76 -18.75
N HIS A 103 9.12 -26.05 -17.72
CA HIS A 103 9.49 -27.41 -17.33
C HIS A 103 8.81 -27.90 -16.04
N ALA A 104 7.61 -27.38 -15.75
CA ALA A 104 6.82 -27.82 -14.61
C ALA A 104 6.50 -29.34 -14.66
N PRO A 105 6.65 -30.08 -13.55
CA PRO A 105 6.48 -31.55 -13.51
C PRO A 105 4.99 -31.96 -13.47
N ILE A 106 4.25 -31.66 -14.54
CA ILE A 106 2.80 -31.88 -14.64
C ILE A 106 2.47 -33.27 -15.21
N GLY A 107 3.40 -33.89 -15.95
CA GLY A 107 3.19 -35.21 -16.56
C GLY A 107 2.23 -35.21 -17.75
N LEU A 108 1.93 -34.03 -18.32
CA LEU A 108 1.12 -33.84 -19.53
C LEU A 108 1.87 -32.94 -20.52
N PRO A 109 1.54 -32.97 -21.82
CA PRO A 109 2.07 -32.00 -22.78
C PRO A 109 1.50 -30.59 -22.52
N PHE A 110 2.37 -29.61 -22.35
CA PHE A 110 2.04 -28.18 -22.30
C PHE A 110 3.23 -27.36 -22.81
N GLU A 111 3.00 -26.11 -23.19
CA GLU A 111 4.08 -25.19 -23.62
C GLU A 111 4.69 -24.45 -22.43
N ASN A 112 3.84 -23.86 -21.59
CA ASN A 112 4.28 -23.10 -20.42
C ASN A 112 3.19 -23.01 -19.35
N VAL A 113 3.60 -22.86 -18.10
CA VAL A 113 2.75 -22.40 -16.99
C VAL A 113 3.35 -21.12 -16.44
N SER A 114 2.53 -20.09 -16.22
CA SER A 114 3.00 -18.83 -15.64
C SER A 114 2.07 -18.31 -14.55
N VAL A 115 2.65 -17.53 -13.63
CA VAL A 115 1.90 -16.65 -12.74
C VAL A 115 2.17 -15.21 -13.14
N THR A 116 1.14 -14.37 -13.15
CA THR A 116 1.29 -12.92 -13.33
C THR A 116 0.83 -12.19 -12.08
N MET A 117 1.68 -11.33 -11.55
CA MET A 117 1.41 -10.49 -10.38
C MET A 117 1.57 -9.02 -10.70
N LYS A 118 0.78 -8.19 -10.02
CA LYS A 118 0.71 -6.75 -10.20
C LYS A 118 0.83 -6.08 -8.84
N ARG A 119 1.83 -5.23 -8.66
CA ARG A 119 2.03 -4.46 -7.43
C ARG A 119 2.30 -3.00 -7.76
N GLN A 120 1.78 -2.10 -6.94
CA GLN A 120 1.96 -0.67 -7.13
C GLN A 120 1.90 0.04 -5.79
N TRP A 121 2.46 1.25 -5.74
CA TRP A 121 2.28 2.14 -4.60
C TRP A 121 0.88 2.75 -4.66
N HIS A 122 0.15 2.62 -3.56
CA HIS A 122 -1.21 3.11 -3.38
C HIS A 122 -1.23 4.35 -2.50
N GLU A 123 -2.02 5.37 -2.85
CA GLU A 123 -2.21 6.56 -2.01
C GLU A 123 -3.35 6.31 -1.01
N VAL A 124 -3.06 6.52 0.27
CA VAL A 124 -4.00 6.23 1.35
C VAL A 124 -4.14 7.44 2.26
N TYR A 125 -5.36 7.69 2.72
CA TYR A 125 -5.69 8.69 3.72
C TYR A 125 -6.30 8.01 4.94
N LEU A 126 -5.71 8.23 6.10
CA LEU A 126 -6.16 7.73 7.39
C LEU A 126 -6.69 8.88 8.24
N ALA A 127 -7.67 8.59 9.10
CA ALA A 127 -7.95 9.42 10.26
C ALA A 127 -7.19 8.87 11.47
N VAL A 128 -6.71 9.76 12.33
CA VAL A 128 -6.05 9.40 13.58
C VAL A 128 -6.71 10.11 14.75
N GLY A 129 -6.92 9.41 15.85
CA GLY A 129 -7.57 9.95 17.05
C GLY A 129 -7.05 9.36 18.35
N SER A 130 -7.10 10.13 19.43
CA SER A 130 -6.80 9.66 20.78
C SER A 130 -7.56 10.49 21.83
N ASN A 131 -8.10 9.83 22.87
CA ASN A 131 -8.70 10.53 24.01
C ASN A 131 -8.33 9.99 25.40
N LEU A 132 -7.44 9.00 25.49
CA LEU A 132 -6.95 8.48 26.77
C LEU A 132 -5.46 8.77 26.96
N GLY A 133 -5.08 9.13 28.19
CA GLY A 133 -3.68 9.32 28.58
C GLY A 133 -2.98 10.46 27.84
N ASP A 134 -1.71 10.27 27.49
CA ASP A 134 -0.93 11.25 26.72
C ASP A 134 -1.26 11.15 25.21
N LYS A 135 -2.34 11.81 24.83
CA LYS A 135 -2.95 11.74 23.49
C LYS A 135 -1.96 12.09 22.37
N ASN A 136 -1.15 13.13 22.58
CA ASN A 136 -0.15 13.55 21.60
C ASN A 136 0.98 12.54 21.49
N ALA A 137 1.43 11.96 22.61
CA ALA A 137 2.45 10.92 22.57
C ALA A 137 1.93 9.65 21.86
N TYR A 138 0.69 9.23 22.11
CA TYR A 138 0.12 8.07 21.41
C TYR A 138 0.04 8.28 19.91
N ILE A 139 -0.46 9.45 19.47
CA ILE A 139 -0.54 9.79 18.05
C ILE A 139 0.86 9.87 17.43
N GLY A 140 1.79 10.55 18.09
CA GLY A 140 3.18 10.67 17.64
C GLY A 140 3.88 9.33 17.47
N ASN A 141 3.77 8.45 18.48
CA ASN A 141 4.34 7.11 18.43
C ASN A 141 3.73 6.26 17.31
N GLY A 142 2.40 6.31 17.13
CA GLY A 142 1.73 5.58 16.04
C GLY A 142 2.18 6.04 14.65
N ILE A 143 2.36 7.34 14.45
CA ILE A 143 2.92 7.90 13.21
C ILE A 143 4.36 7.45 12.99
N ASP A 144 5.18 7.41 14.04
CA ASP A 144 6.56 6.94 13.94
C ASP A 144 6.65 5.43 13.67
N GLU A 145 5.72 4.63 14.18
CA GLU A 145 5.59 3.22 13.80
C GLU A 145 5.22 3.07 12.32
N LEU A 146 4.25 3.85 11.81
CA LEU A 146 3.92 3.85 10.37
C LEU A 146 5.14 4.17 9.49
N ARG A 147 5.98 5.13 9.90
CA ARG A 147 7.20 5.51 9.17
C ARG A 147 8.28 4.42 9.15
N ARG A 148 8.23 3.46 10.08
CA ARG A 148 9.21 2.36 10.16
C ARG A 148 8.81 1.15 9.31
N ILE A 149 7.58 1.11 8.82
CA ILE A 149 7.10 0.03 7.93
C ILE A 149 7.71 0.25 6.55
N LYS A 150 8.52 -0.70 6.05
CA LYS A 150 9.24 -0.58 4.77
C LYS A 150 8.29 -0.40 3.58
N GLU A 151 7.10 -0.97 3.66
CA GLU A 151 6.03 -0.90 2.66
C GLU A 151 5.21 0.40 2.76
N ILE A 152 5.63 1.37 3.59
CA ILE A 152 4.98 2.68 3.75
C ILE A 152 6.01 3.79 3.48
N LYS A 153 5.60 4.79 2.70
CA LYS A 153 6.42 5.98 2.42
C LYS A 153 5.59 7.26 2.33
N GLU A 154 6.26 8.41 2.27
CA GLU A 154 5.64 9.72 2.07
C GLU A 154 4.56 10.07 3.12
N VAL A 155 4.78 9.68 4.39
CA VAL A 155 3.86 9.95 5.50
C VAL A 155 3.80 11.45 5.80
N ARG A 156 2.65 12.07 5.56
CA ARG A 156 2.31 13.47 5.87
C ARG A 156 1.16 13.49 6.85
N VAL A 157 1.15 14.46 7.76
CA VAL A 157 0.17 14.56 8.84
C VAL A 157 -0.40 15.97 8.83
N SER A 158 -1.71 16.10 9.05
CA SER A 158 -2.37 17.40 9.23
C SER A 158 -1.98 18.04 10.56
N GLU A 159 -2.41 19.28 10.78
CA GLU A 159 -2.51 19.81 12.14
C GLU A 159 -3.42 18.92 13.01
N LEU A 160 -3.08 18.81 14.29
CA LEU A 160 -3.88 18.09 15.28
C LEU A 160 -4.92 19.03 15.88
N LEU A 161 -6.17 18.57 15.91
CA LEU A 161 -7.32 19.31 16.40
C LEU A 161 -7.82 18.72 17.72
N VAL A 162 -8.04 19.58 18.71
CA VAL A 162 -8.75 19.19 19.94
C VAL A 162 -10.25 19.33 19.70
N THR A 163 -11.01 18.27 19.94
CA THR A 163 -12.45 18.22 19.69
C THR A 163 -13.18 17.50 20.82
N LYS A 164 -14.42 17.91 21.12
CA LYS A 164 -15.27 17.20 22.08
C LYS A 164 -15.58 15.76 21.62
N PRO A 165 -15.89 14.83 22.54
CA PRO A 165 -16.27 13.46 22.19
C PRO A 165 -17.49 13.41 21.25
N TYR A 166 -17.43 12.54 20.24
CA TYR A 166 -18.56 12.24 19.36
C TYR A 166 -19.33 11.01 19.88
N GLY A 167 -20.66 10.96 19.69
CA GLY A 167 -21.47 9.78 20.03
C GLY A 167 -22.12 9.77 21.43
N GLY A 168 -22.04 10.88 22.19
CA GLY A 168 -22.89 11.07 23.38
C GLY A 168 -22.45 10.38 24.67
N VAL A 169 -21.23 9.84 24.73
CA VAL A 169 -20.62 9.32 25.96
C VAL A 169 -19.78 10.42 26.62
N GLU A 170 -19.80 10.52 27.96
CA GLU A 170 -18.97 11.49 28.71
C GLU A 170 -17.51 10.99 28.74
N GLN A 171 -16.60 11.72 28.08
CA GLN A 171 -15.19 11.37 27.92
C GLN A 171 -14.35 12.65 27.86
N ASP A 172 -13.03 12.52 28.06
CA ASP A 172 -12.09 13.61 27.79
C ASP A 172 -12.10 14.01 26.30
N ASP A 173 -11.71 15.25 26.01
CA ASP A 173 -11.57 15.74 24.63
C ASP A 173 -10.67 14.84 23.79
N PHE A 174 -11.03 14.61 22.53
CA PHE A 174 -10.19 13.92 21.57
C PHE A 174 -9.15 14.87 20.98
N VAL A 175 -7.97 14.33 20.70
CA VAL A 175 -7.04 14.89 19.70
C VAL A 175 -7.24 14.10 18.42
N ASN A 176 -7.57 14.77 17.32
CA ASN A 176 -7.84 14.17 16.02
C ASN A 176 -6.94 14.77 14.93
N GLY A 177 -6.64 14.00 13.90
CA GLY A 177 -5.90 14.44 12.73
C GLY A 177 -6.13 13.52 11.53
N ALA A 178 -5.43 13.81 10.44
CA ALA A 178 -5.40 12.97 9.25
C ALA A 178 -3.96 12.67 8.86
N ILE A 179 -3.75 11.50 8.23
CA ILE A 179 -2.46 11.05 7.73
C ILE A 179 -2.63 10.71 6.25
N ALA A 180 -1.77 11.25 5.40
CA ALA A 180 -1.63 10.84 4.01
C ALA A 180 -0.35 10.04 3.86
N LEU A 181 -0.40 8.88 3.22
CA LEU A 181 0.77 8.03 3.00
C LEU A 181 0.66 7.29 1.66
N LYS A 182 1.77 6.68 1.23
CA LYS A 182 1.77 5.67 0.18
C LYS A 182 2.13 4.31 0.75
N THR A 183 1.48 3.26 0.27
CA THR A 183 1.79 1.88 0.71
C THR A 183 1.78 0.85 -0.41
N LEU A 184 2.51 -0.25 -0.23
CA LEU A 184 2.41 -1.48 -1.04
C LEU A 184 1.41 -2.50 -0.45
N LEU A 185 0.99 -2.31 0.79
CA LEU A 185 0.09 -3.22 1.50
C LEU A 185 -1.32 -3.10 0.95
N SER A 186 -2.00 -4.23 0.70
CA SER A 186 -3.42 -4.25 0.40
C SER A 186 -4.26 -3.63 1.53
N PRO A 187 -5.53 -3.24 1.27
CA PRO A 187 -6.39 -2.67 2.31
C PRO A 187 -6.46 -3.50 3.59
N GLN A 188 -6.54 -4.83 3.47
CA GLN A 188 -6.61 -5.74 4.62
C GLN A 188 -5.26 -5.88 5.36
N GLU A 189 -4.15 -5.92 4.62
CA GLU A 189 -2.82 -5.93 5.24
C GLU A 189 -2.55 -4.62 5.97
N LEU A 190 -2.95 -3.48 5.40
CA LEU A 190 -2.85 -2.19 6.06
C LEU A 190 -3.73 -2.15 7.31
N LEU A 191 -5.00 -2.56 7.23
CA LEU A 191 -5.90 -2.61 8.39
C LEU A 191 -5.29 -3.43 9.53
N LYS A 192 -4.72 -4.59 9.20
CA LYS A 192 -4.01 -5.42 10.18
C LYS A 192 -2.84 -4.68 10.83
N LYS A 193 -2.02 -3.97 10.04
CA LYS A 193 -0.91 -3.15 10.57
C LYS A 193 -1.39 -2.00 11.46
N LEU A 194 -2.49 -1.33 11.10
CA LEU A 194 -3.08 -0.30 11.95
C LEU A 194 -3.53 -0.87 13.29
N HIS A 195 -4.19 -2.04 13.28
CA HIS A 195 -4.57 -2.74 14.51
C HIS A 195 -3.36 -3.16 15.37
N GLU A 196 -2.26 -3.61 14.76
CA GLU A 196 -1.01 -3.92 15.49
C GLU A 196 -0.47 -2.67 16.21
N ILE A 197 -0.45 -1.51 15.53
CA ILE A 197 0.00 -0.22 16.10
C ILE A 197 -0.92 0.23 17.25
N GLU A 198 -2.23 0.09 17.09
CA GLU A 198 -3.20 0.39 18.15
C GLU A 198 -3.01 -0.51 19.38
N GLN A 199 -2.70 -1.79 19.17
CA GLN A 199 -2.40 -2.72 20.26
C GLN A 199 -1.13 -2.35 21.00
N HIS A 200 -0.07 -1.90 20.31
CA HIS A 200 1.12 -1.36 20.97
C HIS A 200 0.83 -0.11 21.81
N ALA A 201 -0.19 0.67 21.42
CA ALA A 201 -0.72 1.78 22.21
C ALA A 201 -1.67 1.34 23.34
N ASN A 202 -1.81 0.04 23.63
CA ASN A 202 -2.71 -0.53 24.64
C ASN A 202 -4.20 -0.21 24.39
N ARG A 203 -4.64 -0.21 23.12
CA ARG A 203 -6.07 -0.03 22.80
C ARG A 203 -6.90 -1.24 23.27
N GLU A 204 -7.90 -1.00 24.11
CA GLU A 204 -8.90 -1.98 24.53
C GLU A 204 -10.24 -1.76 23.82
N ARG A 205 -10.86 -2.83 23.30
CA ARG A 205 -12.15 -2.77 22.57
C ARG A 205 -13.30 -3.29 23.44
N ILE A 206 -13.59 -2.60 24.55
CA ILE A 206 -14.63 -3.01 25.52
C ILE A 206 -16.02 -2.49 25.14
N ILE A 207 -16.12 -1.21 24.76
CA ILE A 207 -17.38 -0.52 24.44
C ILE A 207 -17.28 0.02 23.01
N HIS A 208 -18.34 -0.14 22.22
CA HIS A 208 -18.44 0.47 20.90
C HIS A 208 -18.39 2.02 21.04
N TRP A 209 -17.43 2.66 20.36
CA TRP A 209 -17.10 4.09 20.52
C TRP A 209 -16.66 4.52 21.92
N GLY A 210 -16.17 3.56 22.72
CA GLY A 210 -15.56 3.85 23.99
C GLY A 210 -14.25 4.65 23.87
N PRO A 211 -13.73 5.15 25.00
CA PRO A 211 -12.42 5.79 25.06
C PRO A 211 -11.30 4.87 24.57
N ARG A 212 -10.29 5.45 23.91
CA ARG A 212 -9.17 4.74 23.28
C ARG A 212 -7.89 5.57 23.29
N THR A 213 -6.78 4.88 23.48
CA THR A 213 -5.43 5.43 23.48
C THR A 213 -4.98 5.85 22.08
N LEU A 214 -5.34 5.08 21.05
CA LEU A 214 -5.09 5.39 19.65
C LEU A 214 -6.17 4.77 18.77
N ASP A 215 -6.57 5.48 17.72
CA ASP A 215 -7.55 5.07 16.71
C ASP A 215 -6.98 5.43 15.35
N LEU A 216 -6.89 4.46 14.44
CA LEU A 216 -6.40 4.63 13.08
C LEU A 216 -7.41 4.03 12.10
N ASP A 217 -8.14 4.89 11.39
CA ASP A 217 -9.18 4.47 10.45
C ASP A 217 -8.75 4.75 9.00
N ILE A 218 -8.93 3.77 8.11
CA ILE A 218 -8.73 3.97 6.66
C ILE A 218 -9.91 4.77 6.10
N ILE A 219 -9.67 5.99 5.63
CA ILE A 219 -10.71 6.85 5.04
C ILE A 219 -10.79 6.68 3.53
N PHE A 220 -9.67 6.80 2.84
CA PHE A 220 -9.58 6.62 1.39
C PHE A 220 -8.39 5.73 1.05
N TYR A 221 -8.56 4.94 -0.01
CA TYR A 221 -7.51 4.11 -0.59
C TYR A 221 -7.61 4.25 -2.12
N ASP A 222 -6.64 4.92 -2.75
CA ASP A 222 -6.70 5.37 -4.15
C ASP A 222 -8.04 6.02 -4.53
N LYS A 223 -8.82 5.37 -5.40
CA LYS A 223 -10.23 5.66 -5.72
C LYS A 223 -11.11 4.42 -5.50
N LEU A 224 -10.62 3.50 -4.68
CA LEU A 224 -11.24 2.22 -4.39
C LEU A 224 -12.59 2.45 -3.69
N VAL A 225 -13.60 1.72 -4.18
CA VAL A 225 -14.85 1.48 -3.45
C VAL A 225 -14.82 0.00 -3.10
N TYR A 226 -14.77 -0.29 -1.80
CA TYR A 226 -14.52 -1.62 -1.27
C TYR A 226 -15.35 -1.85 -0.02
N GLU A 227 -15.85 -3.08 0.10
CA GLU A 227 -16.63 -3.54 1.25
C GLU A 227 -16.32 -5.02 1.43
N ASP A 228 -15.94 -5.38 2.65
CA ASP A 228 -15.97 -6.75 3.14
C ASP A 228 -16.50 -6.80 4.57
N GLU A 229 -16.42 -7.95 5.23
CA GLU A 229 -16.97 -8.15 6.57
C GLU A 229 -16.43 -7.18 7.63
N ASN A 230 -15.21 -6.64 7.45
CA ASN A 230 -14.51 -5.89 8.48
C ASN A 230 -13.97 -4.52 8.01
N LEU A 231 -14.11 -4.17 6.73
CA LEU A 231 -13.57 -2.93 6.16
C LEU A 231 -14.46 -2.37 5.06
N ILE A 232 -14.77 -1.07 5.17
CA ILE A 232 -15.50 -0.30 4.15
C ILE A 232 -14.65 0.91 3.75
N ILE A 233 -14.40 1.06 2.44
CA ILE A 233 -13.65 2.18 1.87
C ILE A 233 -14.48 2.78 0.71
N PRO A 234 -14.70 4.11 0.65
CA PRO A 234 -14.35 5.08 1.68
C PRO A 234 -15.07 4.82 3.01
N HIS A 235 -14.50 5.27 4.12
CA HIS A 235 -15.10 5.07 5.44
C HIS A 235 -16.54 5.61 5.47
N ILE A 236 -17.51 4.74 5.80
CA ILE A 236 -18.96 4.96 5.60
C ILE A 236 -19.53 6.24 6.23
N ASP A 237 -18.94 6.70 7.32
CA ASP A 237 -19.43 7.84 8.11
C ASP A 237 -18.50 9.07 8.02
N MET A 238 -17.50 9.09 7.13
CA MET A 238 -16.53 10.18 7.07
C MET A 238 -17.17 11.55 6.77
N GLN A 239 -18.23 11.56 5.96
CA GLN A 239 -18.93 12.76 5.50
C GLN A 239 -19.73 13.45 6.61
N ASN A 240 -19.97 12.78 7.73
CA ASN A 240 -20.72 13.31 8.86
C ASN A 240 -19.81 13.81 9.99
N ARG A 241 -18.48 13.69 9.85
CA ARG A 241 -17.51 13.95 10.92
C ARG A 241 -16.63 15.14 10.58
N ASP A 242 -16.88 16.28 11.23
CA ASP A 242 -16.09 17.49 11.01
C ASP A 242 -14.63 17.32 11.44
N PHE A 243 -14.38 16.58 12.51
CA PHE A 243 -13.05 16.23 13.02
C PHE A 243 -12.26 15.27 12.12
N VAL A 244 -12.92 14.64 11.13
CA VAL A 244 -12.27 13.88 10.05
C VAL A 244 -12.07 14.79 8.83
N LEU A 245 -13.12 15.50 8.42
CA LEU A 245 -13.11 16.31 7.20
C LEU A 245 -12.23 17.57 7.27
N LYS A 246 -12.12 18.23 8.44
CA LYS A 246 -11.24 19.40 8.63
C LYS A 246 -9.76 19.04 8.38
N PRO A 247 -9.16 18.04 9.06
CA PRO A 247 -7.77 17.69 8.81
C PRO A 247 -7.55 17.05 7.44
N LEU A 248 -8.51 16.31 6.89
CA LEU A 248 -8.42 15.85 5.50
C LEU A 248 -8.42 17.00 4.49
N ALA A 249 -9.18 18.08 4.74
CA ALA A 249 -9.20 19.23 3.84
C ALA A 249 -7.87 20.00 3.80
N GLU A 250 -7.02 19.85 4.83
CA GLU A 250 -5.65 20.36 4.82
C GLU A 250 -4.75 19.53 3.89
N LEU A 251 -4.88 18.20 3.93
CA LEU A 251 -4.02 17.29 3.15
C LEU A 251 -4.47 17.12 1.70
N CYS A 252 -5.79 17.05 1.45
CA CYS A 252 -6.36 16.69 0.16
C CYS A 252 -7.70 17.38 -0.14
N PRO A 253 -7.78 18.73 -0.12
CA PRO A 253 -9.03 19.49 -0.27
C PRO A 253 -9.82 19.16 -1.55
N ASN A 254 -9.09 18.89 -2.63
CA ASN A 254 -9.64 18.61 -3.96
C ASN A 254 -9.87 17.12 -4.23
N TYR A 255 -9.55 16.24 -3.28
CA TYR A 255 -9.80 14.82 -3.46
C TYR A 255 -11.31 14.60 -3.56
N ARG A 256 -11.75 14.06 -4.70
CA ARG A 256 -13.16 13.73 -4.94
C ARG A 256 -13.48 12.36 -4.37
N HIS A 257 -14.46 12.32 -3.47
CA HIS A 257 -15.03 11.11 -2.90
C HIS A 257 -15.60 10.23 -4.04
N PRO A 258 -15.17 8.95 -4.18
CA PRO A 258 -15.54 8.12 -5.33
C PRO A 258 -17.04 7.81 -5.41
N VAL A 259 -17.73 7.66 -4.27
CA VAL A 259 -19.19 7.44 -4.22
C VAL A 259 -20.00 8.74 -4.32
N LEU A 260 -19.75 9.71 -3.43
CA LEU A 260 -20.56 10.94 -3.36
C LEU A 260 -20.26 11.95 -4.48
N GLY A 261 -19.15 11.79 -5.19
CA GLY A 261 -18.76 12.68 -6.29
C GLY A 261 -18.39 14.11 -5.86
N LYS A 262 -18.30 14.40 -4.55
CA LYS A 262 -17.95 15.72 -3.99
C LYS A 262 -16.50 15.75 -3.53
N THR A 263 -15.86 16.92 -3.55
CA THR A 263 -14.52 17.08 -2.97
C THR A 263 -14.57 17.08 -1.45
N VAL A 264 -13.46 16.78 -0.79
CA VAL A 264 -13.34 16.88 0.67
C VAL A 264 -13.74 18.28 1.17
N SER A 265 -13.32 19.36 0.49
CA SER A 265 -13.73 20.72 0.85
C SER A 265 -15.23 20.97 0.68
N GLN A 266 -15.87 20.39 -0.33
CA GLN A 266 -17.33 20.49 -0.51
C GLN A 266 -18.08 19.78 0.62
N LEU A 267 -17.66 18.55 0.96
CA LEU A 267 -18.23 17.79 2.07
C LEU A 267 -18.11 18.55 3.40
N LEU A 268 -16.93 19.14 3.65
CA LEU A 268 -16.71 19.97 4.84
C LEU A 268 -17.59 21.22 4.87
N GLY A 269 -17.83 21.85 3.70
CA GLY A 269 -18.73 23.00 3.59
C GLY A 269 -20.16 22.65 3.97
N GLU A 270 -20.68 21.54 3.45
CA GLU A 270 -22.06 21.09 3.69
C GLU A 270 -22.34 20.72 5.15
N LEU A 271 -21.31 20.26 5.90
CA LEU A 271 -21.45 20.02 7.34
C LEU A 271 -21.64 21.30 8.15
N LYS A 272 -21.04 22.42 7.73
CA LYS A 272 -21.13 23.70 8.44
C LYS A 272 -22.49 24.39 8.26
N GLU A 273 -23.23 23.99 7.23
CA GLU A 273 -24.56 24.52 6.91
C GLU A 273 -25.69 23.76 7.65
N ARG A 274 -25.36 22.68 8.37
CA ARG A 274 -26.28 21.89 9.19
C ARG A 274 -26.22 22.32 10.65
#